data_AF-A0A396HD96-F1
#
_entry.id   AF-A0A396HD96-F1
#
_cell.length_a   1.000
_cell.length_b   1.000
_cell.length_c   1.000
_cell.angle_alpha   90.00
_cell.angle_beta   90.00
_cell.angle_gamma   90.00
#
_symmetry.space_group_name_H-M   'P 1'
#
loop_
_entity.id
_entity.type
_entity.pdbx_description
1 polymer ?
#
loop_
_entity_poly.entity_id
_entity_poly.type
_entity_poly.pdbx_seq_one_letter_code
_entity_poly.pdbx_strand_id
1 'polypeptide(L)'
;MEDKELEGKRNVCMILIGNVDKELCPSTAVEFLYKHTQVSASIFIFPSLSFEIYTRGAIMTHTEQDFQKLCDFLTEQNYIITSSTGRYYRS
;
A
#
# COMPACT_ATOMS: atom_id res chain seq x y z
N MET A 1 27.73 -2.75 -32.56
CA MET A 1 27.93 -2.84 -31.11
C MET A 1 26.73 -2.13 -30.52
N GLU A 2 25.69 -2.89 -30.24
CA GLU A 2 24.42 -2.33 -29.75
C GLU A 2 24.47 -2.35 -28.23
N ASP A 3 24.52 -1.17 -27.64
CA ASP A 3 24.40 -0.97 -26.21
C ASP A 3 23.04 -1.50 -25.74
N LYS A 4 23.07 -2.66 -25.08
CA LYS A 4 21.96 -3.17 -24.27
C LYS A 4 21.79 -2.23 -23.08
N GLU A 5 21.04 -1.14 -23.26
CA GLU A 5 20.45 -0.41 -22.16
C GLU A 5 19.44 -1.32 -21.47
N LEU A 6 19.94 -2.00 -20.43
CA LEU A 6 19.15 -2.72 -19.45
C LEU A 6 18.29 -1.71 -18.71
N GLU A 7 17.17 -1.28 -19.30
CA GLU A 7 16.11 -0.53 -18.61
C GLU A 7 15.44 -1.46 -17.60
N GLY A 8 16.18 -1.76 -16.52
CA GLY A 8 15.66 -2.37 -15.32
C GLY A 8 14.77 -1.37 -14.60
N LYS A 9 13.62 -1.00 -15.19
CA LYS A 9 12.50 -0.42 -14.46
C LYS A 9 12.07 -1.44 -13.42
N ARG A 10 12.66 -1.36 -12.24
CA ARG A 10 12.09 -1.96 -11.04
C ARG A 10 10.77 -1.22 -10.84
N ASN A 11 9.69 -1.78 -11.37
CA ASN A 11 8.34 -1.26 -11.20
C ASN A 11 8.00 -1.42 -9.72
N VAL A 12 8.38 -0.41 -8.92
CA VAL A 12 7.98 -0.32 -7.53
C VAL A 12 6.55 0.15 -7.52
N CYS A 13 5.63 -0.74 -7.18
CA CYS A 13 4.23 -0.41 -7.06
C CYS A 13 3.94 -0.01 -5.60
N MET A 14 3.18 1.07 -5.44
CA MET A 14 2.83 1.62 -4.13
C MET A 14 1.31 1.68 -3.97
N ILE A 15 0.81 1.12 -2.86
CA ILE A 15 -0.59 1.21 -2.45
C ILE A 15 -0.67 2.16 -1.26
N LEU A 16 -1.44 3.23 -1.38
CA LEU A 16 -1.72 4.13 -0.26
C LEU A 16 -2.89 3.56 0.55
N ILE A 17 -2.67 3.37 1.84
CA ILE A 17 -3.70 2.92 2.79
C ILE A 17 -4.07 4.06 3.72
N GLY A 18 -5.37 4.28 3.87
CA GLY A 18 -5.92 5.22 4.85
C GLY A 18 -6.46 4.49 6.07
N ASN A 19 -6.88 5.27 7.07
CA ASN A 19 -7.60 4.75 8.23
C ASN A 19 -6.82 3.67 9.03
N VAL A 20 -5.49 3.79 9.04
CA VAL A 20 -4.58 2.89 9.74
C VAL A 20 -4.56 3.27 11.22
N ASP A 21 -4.57 2.28 12.10
CA ASP A 21 -4.43 2.56 13.53
C ASP A 21 -3.07 3.19 13.83
N LYS A 22 -3.05 4.20 14.71
CA LYS A 22 -1.82 4.92 15.09
C LYS A 22 -0.87 4.02 15.87
N GLU A 23 -1.41 3.04 16.58
CA GLU A 23 -0.63 2.08 17.37
C GLU A 23 -0.19 0.87 16.54
N LEU A 24 -0.60 0.79 15.27
CA LEU A 24 -0.22 -0.31 14.40
C LEU A 24 1.29 -0.30 14.21
N CYS A 25 1.94 -1.41 14.57
CA CYS A 25 3.35 -1.61 14.29
C CYS A 25 3.54 -2.04 12.83
N PRO A 26 4.42 -1.37 12.04
CA PRO A 26 4.68 -1.74 10.65
C PRO A 26 5.11 -3.20 10.49
N SER A 27 5.88 -3.75 11.43
CA SER A 27 6.33 -5.14 11.45
C SER A 27 5.16 -6.12 11.53
N THR A 28 4.20 -5.87 12.42
CA THR A 28 2.99 -6.69 12.57
C THR A 28 2.14 -6.65 11.31
N ALA A 29 2.02 -5.47 10.69
CA ALA A 29 1.27 -5.32 9.45
C ALA A 29 1.93 -6.10 8.29
N VAL A 30 3.27 -6.06 8.19
CA VAL A 30 4.02 -6.82 7.18
C VAL A 30 3.82 -8.33 7.37
N GLU A 31 3.95 -8.81 8.62
CA GLU A 31 3.77 -10.23 8.92
C GLU A 31 2.34 -10.71 8.61
N PHE A 32 1.33 -9.92 8.98
CA PHE A 32 -0.07 -10.20 8.65
C PHE A 32 -0.27 -10.28 7.13
N LEU A 33 0.22 -9.29 6.40
CA LEU A 33 0.11 -9.24 4.94
C LEU A 33 0.78 -10.45 4.29
N TYR A 34 1.99 -10.79 4.73
CA TYR A 34 2.73 -11.95 4.25
C TYR A 34 2.00 -13.26 4.55
N LYS A 35 1.42 -13.41 5.74
CA LYS A 35 0.66 -14.61 6.12
C LYS A 35 -0.57 -14.84 5.24
N HIS A 36 -1.25 -13.76 4.81
CA HIS A 36 -2.47 -13.85 4.02
C HIS A 36 -2.25 -13.86 2.51
N THR A 37 -1.23 -13.17 2.01
CA THR A 37 -1.01 -12.99 0.57
C THR A 37 0.23 -13.73 0.06
N GLN A 38 1.10 -14.19 0.97
CA GLN A 38 2.44 -14.71 0.67
C GLN A 38 3.31 -13.72 -0.13
N VAL A 39 2.97 -12.43 -0.10
CA VAL A 39 3.68 -11.36 -0.78
C VAL A 39 4.64 -10.67 0.19
N SER A 40 5.89 -10.53 -0.24
CA SER A 40 6.88 -9.73 0.49
C SER A 40 6.69 -8.25 0.15
N ALA A 41 6.04 -7.51 1.04
CA ALA A 41 5.84 -6.07 0.90
C ALA A 41 6.43 -5.29 2.08
N SER A 42 6.82 -4.05 1.82
CA SER A 42 7.26 -3.12 2.87
C SER A 42 6.11 -2.19 3.23
N ILE A 43 5.80 -2.06 4.52
CA ILE A 43 4.74 -1.17 5.01
C ILE A 43 5.38 0.01 5.73
N PHE A 44 4.94 1.20 5.36
CA PHE A 44 5.33 2.46 5.96
C PHE A 44 4.10 3.12 6.56
N ILE A 45 4.18 3.49 7.83
CA ILE A 45 3.11 4.23 8.51
C ILE A 45 3.59 5.67 8.64
N PHE A 46 2.79 6.59 8.10
CA PHE A 46 3.13 8.00 8.14
C PHE A 46 2.83 8.58 9.52
N PRO A 47 3.58 9.60 9.97
CA PRO A 47 3.22 10.34 11.15
C PRO A 47 1.90 11.10 10.91
N SER A 48 0.97 10.98 11.86
CA SER A 48 -0.30 11.71 11.88
C SER A 48 -0.29 12.84 12.91
N LEU A 49 -1.19 13.80 12.75
CA LEU A 49 -1.43 14.84 13.76
C LEU A 49 -2.09 14.23 15.00
N SER A 50 -1.82 14.80 16.17
CA SER A 50 -2.29 14.26 17.46
C SER A 50 -3.82 14.14 17.54
N PHE A 51 -4.56 15.03 16.85
CA PHE A 51 -6.02 15.06 16.83
C PHE A 51 -6.68 14.15 15.79
N GLU A 52 -5.91 13.60 14.84
CA GLU A 52 -6.46 12.59 13.93
C GLU A 52 -6.75 11.32 14.73
N ILE A 53 -7.75 10.53 14.36
CA ILE A 53 -8.03 9.25 15.06
C ILE A 53 -7.23 8.12 14.41
N TYR A 54 -7.06 8.22 13.09
CA TYR A 54 -6.33 7.26 12.28
C TYR A 54 -5.20 7.95 11.54
N THR A 55 -4.18 7.19 11.19
CA THR A 55 -3.09 7.62 10.33
C THR A 55 -3.22 7.02 8.92
N ARG A 56 -2.28 7.39 8.06
CA ARG A 56 -2.12 6.88 6.70
C ARG A 56 -0.87 6.02 6.65
N GLY A 57 -0.82 5.14 5.68
CA GLY A 57 0.37 4.35 5.38
C GLY A 57 0.52 4.11 3.89
N ALA A 58 1.62 3.46 3.55
CA ALA A 58 1.91 2.99 2.21
C ALA A 58 2.43 1.55 2.28
N ILE A 59 1.96 0.72 1.35
CA ILE A 59 2.48 -0.63 1.10
C ILE A 59 3.28 -0.55 -0.20
N MET A 60 4.56 -0.91 -0.16
CA MET A 60 5.44 -0.97 -1.32
C MET A 60 5.73 -2.42 -1.69
N THR A 61 5.67 -2.72 -2.98
CA THR A 61 6.08 -4.00 -3.55
C THR A 61 6.97 -3.78 -4.78
N HIS A 62 7.75 -4.80 -5.13
CA HIS A 62 8.74 -4.75 -6.19
C HIS A 62 8.28 -5.40 -7.50
N THR A 63 7.12 -6.06 -7.51
CA THR A 63 6.57 -6.71 -8.70
C THR A 63 5.11 -6.37 -8.92
N GLU A 64 4.71 -6.29 -10.18
CA GLU A 64 3.32 -6.04 -10.57
C GLU A 64 2.40 -7.20 -10.18
N GLN A 65 2.91 -8.44 -10.22
CA GLN A 65 2.16 -9.62 -9.79
C GLN A 65 1.81 -9.57 -8.30
N ASP A 66 2.77 -9.15 -7.47
CA ASP A 66 2.57 -8.97 -6.04
C ASP A 66 1.62 -7.81 -5.75
N PHE A 67 1.72 -6.72 -6.52
CA PHE A 67 0.77 -5.62 -6.46
C PHE A 67 -0.65 -6.07 -6.77
N GLN A 68 -0.84 -6.87 -7.82
CA GLN A 68 -2.17 -7.36 -8.19
C GLN A 68 -2.75 -8.26 -7.09
N LYS A 69 -1.97 -9.21 -6.55
CA LYS A 69 -2.40 -10.03 -5.41
C LYS A 69 -2.80 -9.22 -4.19
N LEU A 70 -2.05 -8.15 -3.91
CA LEU A 70 -2.37 -7.23 -2.81
C LEU A 70 -3.65 -6.45 -3.10
N CYS A 71 -3.82 -5.93 -4.30
CA CYS A 71 -5.04 -5.26 -4.73
C CYS A 71 -6.25 -6.20 -4.65
N ASP A 72 -6.13 -7.44 -5.11
CA ASP A 72 -7.18 -8.44 -5.05
C ASP A 72 -7.53 -8.76 -3.59
N PHE A 73 -6.52 -9.02 -2.74
CA PHE A 73 -6.73 -9.26 -1.30
C PHE A 73 -7.42 -8.08 -0.59
N LEU A 74 -6.96 -6.85 -0.86
CA LEU A 74 -7.55 -5.66 -0.25
C LEU A 74 -8.99 -5.42 -0.75
N THR A 75 -9.26 -5.70 -2.03
CA THR A 75 -10.59 -5.53 -2.66
C THR A 75 -11.58 -6.60 -2.19
N GLU A 76 -11.14 -7.86 -2.10
CA GLU A 76 -11.93 -8.99 -1.58
C GLU A 76 -12.33 -8.77 -0.11
N GLN A 77 -11.49 -8.11 0.67
CA GLN A 77 -11.79 -7.79 2.07
C GLN A 77 -12.83 -6.66 2.24
N ASN A 78 -13.34 -6.04 1.17
CA ASN A 78 -14.36 -4.97 1.22
C ASN A 78 -13.97 -3.76 2.11
N TYR A 79 -12.70 -3.67 2.53
CA TYR A 79 -12.18 -2.64 3.46
C TYR A 79 -11.48 -1.49 2.74
N ILE A 80 -11.37 -1.53 1.40
CA ILE A 80 -10.97 -0.34 0.65
C ILE A 80 -12.21 0.52 0.44
N ILE A 81 -12.50 1.41 1.40
CA ILE A 81 -13.10 2.69 1.01
C ILE A 81 -11.98 3.40 0.26
N THR A 82 -11.87 3.12 -1.04
CA THR A 82 -11.24 4.07 -1.94
C THR A 82 -12.12 5.30 -1.86
N SER A 83 -11.67 6.28 -1.07
CA SER A 83 -12.14 7.63 -1.29
C SER A 83 -11.72 7.99 -2.70
N SER A 84 -12.64 7.83 -3.64
CA SER A 84 -12.61 8.38 -5.00
C SER A 84 -12.70 9.91 -4.99
N THR A 85 -12.19 10.54 -3.93
CA THR A 85 -11.98 11.98 -3.84
C THR A 85 -10.68 12.35 -4.54
N GLY A 86 -10.67 12.15 -5.87
CA GLY A 86 -10.42 13.31 -6.70
C GLY A 86 -11.44 14.36 -6.25
N ARG A 87 -10.97 15.44 -5.64
CA ARG A 87 -11.82 16.49 -5.07
C ARG A 87 -13.00 16.79 -5.99
N TYR A 88 -14.21 16.56 -5.50
CA TYR A 88 -15.35 17.41 -5.86
C TYR A 88 -16.06 17.77 -4.55
N TYR A 89 -15.62 18.87 -3.97
CA TYR A 89 -16.46 19.63 -3.06
C TYR A 89 -17.67 20.11 -3.86
N ARG A 90 -18.86 19.63 -3.52
CA ARG A 90 -20.10 20.37 -3.74
C ARG A 90 -21.17 19.95 -2.74
N SER A 91 -21.36 20.78 -1.72
CA SER A 91 -22.66 21.27 -1.26
C SER A 91 -22.46 22.62 -0.59
#